data_AF-A0A0L8HZY9-F1
#
_entry.id   AF-A0A0L8HZY9-F1
#
_cell.length_a   1.000
_cell.length_b   1.000
_cell.length_c   1.000
_cell.angle_alpha   90.00
_cell.angle_beta   90.00
_cell.angle_gamma   90.00
#
_symmetry.space_group_name_H-M   'P 1'
#
loop_
_entity.id
_entity.type
_entity.pdbx_description
1 polymer ?
#
loop_
_entity_poly.entity_id
_entity_poly.type
_entity_poly.pdbx_seq_one_letter_code
_entity_poly.pdbx_strand_id
1 'polypeptide(L)'
;MCMLFFHFLADPSPDKYRLILANIRDESWDRLTLPLGFWKDNPQCIGGMDLMEGREGGTWLAVNRNGKLSCLLNIYCEEPDPSKKHRGQLVSDYLNNDQYTAVSYTNTLASLRTDFSPFTIVLMDLSSNEVYCLSNTEDNSEPQLLEPDIMTRNTPRNFHPSSQPFLISISKMKRNEEDQGPILCYWLMETAK
;
A
#
# COMPACT_ATOMS: atom_id res chain seq x y z
N MET A 1 -6.41 2.45 -13.25
CA MET A 1 -5.30 3.11 -12.55
C MET A 1 -5.33 2.70 -11.08
N CYS A 2 -4.19 2.30 -10.49
CA CYS A 2 -4.17 1.97 -9.05
C CYS A 2 -4.39 3.22 -8.18
N MET A 3 -5.13 3.06 -7.08
CA MET A 3 -5.42 4.13 -6.11
C MET A 3 -5.42 3.59 -4.68
N LEU A 4 -5.01 4.42 -3.73
CA LEU A 4 -5.11 4.12 -2.30
C LEU A 4 -5.80 5.28 -1.58
N PHE A 5 -6.86 4.94 -0.89
CA PHE A 5 -7.56 5.82 0.02
C PHE A 5 -7.27 5.32 1.42
N PHE A 6 -6.89 6.21 2.33
CA PHE A 6 -6.75 5.84 3.72
C PHE A 6 -7.14 7.01 4.63
N HIS A 7 -7.59 6.65 5.82
CA HIS A 7 -7.87 7.53 6.94
C HIS A 7 -7.13 6.94 8.13
N PHE A 8 -6.24 7.72 8.74
CA PHE A 8 -5.37 7.26 9.81
C PHE A 8 -5.49 8.17 11.02
N LEU A 9 -5.77 7.59 12.18
CA LEU A 9 -5.87 8.28 13.45
C LEU A 9 -4.77 7.78 14.36
N ALA A 10 -3.85 8.67 14.75
CA ALA A 10 -2.74 8.33 15.66
C ALA A 10 -3.26 7.88 17.04
N ASP A 11 -4.29 8.57 17.55
CA ASP A 11 -4.91 8.33 18.85
C ASP A 11 -6.45 8.29 18.70
N PRO A 12 -7.02 7.15 18.24
CA PRO A 12 -8.47 7.03 18.06
C PRO A 12 -9.16 6.85 19.42
N SER A 13 -10.32 7.47 19.59
CA SER A 13 -11.23 7.12 20.68
C SER A 13 -11.69 5.66 20.53
N PRO A 14 -12.11 4.97 21.62
CA PRO A 14 -12.43 3.54 21.59
C PRO A 14 -13.52 3.12 20.60
N ASP A 15 -14.34 4.07 20.14
CA ASP A 15 -15.42 3.89 19.16
C ASP A 15 -14.97 4.13 17.70
N LYS A 16 -13.71 4.51 17.46
CA LYS A 16 -13.17 4.81 16.14
C LYS A 16 -12.15 3.77 15.69
N TYR A 17 -12.11 3.52 14.39
CA TYR A 17 -11.05 2.74 13.77
C TYR A 17 -9.77 3.55 13.71
N ARG A 18 -8.64 2.90 14.04
CA ARG A 18 -7.31 3.52 13.93
C ARG A 18 -6.90 3.76 12.47
N LEU A 19 -7.25 2.82 11.59
CA LEU A 19 -6.96 2.86 10.18
C LEU A 19 -8.18 2.35 9.40
N ILE A 20 -8.61 3.13 8.43
CA ILE A 20 -9.55 2.70 7.39
C ILE A 20 -8.80 2.85 6.07
N LEU A 21 -8.80 1.82 5.24
CA LEU A 21 -8.14 1.87 3.93
C LEU A 21 -8.99 1.21 2.86
N ALA A 22 -8.85 1.69 1.63
CA ALA A 22 -9.41 1.09 0.43
C ALA A 22 -8.37 1.18 -0.69
N ASN A 23 -7.99 0.05 -1.26
CA ASN A 23 -7.09 -0.01 -2.40
C ASN A 23 -7.83 -0.51 -3.63
N ILE A 24 -7.71 0.25 -4.72
CA ILE A 24 -8.15 -0.16 -6.05
C ILE A 24 -6.91 -0.57 -6.82
N ARG A 25 -6.82 -1.84 -7.17
CA ARG A 25 -5.73 -2.39 -7.99
C ARG A 25 -6.23 -2.51 -9.43
N ASP A 26 -5.60 -1.77 -10.33
CA ASP A 26 -5.84 -1.90 -11.77
C ASP A 26 -4.68 -2.68 -12.39
N GLU A 27 -5.01 -3.84 -12.93
CA GLU A 27 -4.03 -4.81 -13.43
C GLU A 27 -4.66 -5.71 -14.48
N SER A 28 -3.83 -6.37 -15.28
CA SER A 28 -4.29 -7.34 -16.26
C SER A 28 -5.08 -8.49 -15.64
N TRP A 29 -6.18 -8.87 -16.31
CA TRP A 29 -7.10 -9.92 -15.87
C TRP A 29 -6.45 -11.30 -15.77
N ASP A 30 -5.41 -11.56 -16.56
CA ASP A 30 -4.65 -12.81 -16.58
C ASP A 30 -3.56 -12.88 -15.51
N ARG A 31 -3.31 -11.80 -14.75
CA ARG A 31 -2.34 -11.80 -13.65
C ARG A 31 -2.93 -12.48 -12.42
N LEU A 32 -2.70 -13.80 -12.34
CA LEU A 32 -3.15 -14.65 -11.25
C LEU A 32 -2.57 -14.24 -9.90
N THR A 33 -3.39 -14.31 -8.86
CA THR A 33 -3.00 -14.01 -7.47
C THR A 33 -3.66 -14.99 -6.50
N LEU A 34 -3.04 -15.20 -5.34
CA LEU A 34 -3.71 -15.83 -4.21
C LEU A 34 -4.71 -14.85 -3.59
N PRO A 35 -5.87 -15.35 -3.12
CA PRO A 35 -6.81 -14.54 -2.37
C PRO A 35 -6.18 -14.04 -1.06
N LEU A 36 -6.82 -13.05 -0.45
CA LEU A 36 -6.41 -12.52 0.85
C LEU A 36 -6.30 -13.65 1.87
N GLY A 37 -5.13 -13.79 2.47
CA GLY A 37 -4.87 -14.79 3.49
C GLY A 37 -3.55 -14.54 4.20
N PHE A 38 -3.34 -15.29 5.30
CA PHE A 38 -2.04 -15.32 5.94
C PHE A 38 -1.03 -15.99 5.03
N TRP A 39 0.17 -15.41 4.95
CA TRP A 39 1.22 -15.97 4.11
C TRP A 39 1.74 -17.27 4.70
N LYS A 40 1.99 -18.24 3.83
CA LYS A 40 2.50 -19.57 4.23
C LYS A 40 3.88 -19.48 4.87
N ASP A 41 4.77 -18.69 4.28
CA ASP A 41 6.17 -18.59 4.70
C ASP A 41 6.39 -17.56 5.81
N ASN A 42 5.47 -16.60 5.97
CA ASN A 42 5.43 -15.69 7.12
C ASN A 42 3.98 -15.46 7.61
N PRO A 43 3.48 -16.30 8.54
CA PRO A 43 2.12 -16.17 9.08
C PRO A 43 1.85 -14.90 9.91
N GLN A 44 2.88 -14.07 10.15
CA GLN A 44 2.70 -12.74 10.74
C GLN A 44 2.13 -11.73 9.74
N CYS A 45 2.17 -12.04 8.45
CA CYS A 45 1.71 -11.17 7.37
C CYS A 45 0.40 -11.68 6.77
N ILE A 46 -0.48 -10.75 6.42
CA ILE A 46 -1.72 -11.00 5.69
C ILE A 46 -1.79 -10.07 4.47
N GLY A 47 -2.13 -10.63 3.31
CA GLY A 47 -2.19 -9.93 2.04
C GLY A 47 -2.39 -10.90 0.89
N GLY A 48 -2.76 -10.39 -0.29
CA GLY A 48 -2.72 -11.20 -1.51
C GLY A 48 -1.27 -11.47 -1.95
N MET A 49 -1.04 -12.54 -2.71
CA MET A 49 0.29 -12.88 -3.25
C MET A 49 0.21 -13.06 -4.75
N ASP A 50 1.24 -12.64 -5.48
CA ASP A 50 1.34 -12.85 -6.91
C ASP A 50 1.68 -14.30 -7.24
N LEU A 51 0.99 -14.86 -8.24
CA LEU A 51 1.21 -16.21 -8.78
C LEU A 51 1.72 -16.19 -10.22
N MET A 52 1.88 -15.01 -10.83
CA MET A 52 2.42 -14.89 -12.17
C MET A 52 3.89 -15.34 -12.19
N GLU A 53 4.24 -16.14 -13.20
CA GLU A 53 5.61 -16.64 -13.39
C GLU A 53 6.63 -15.49 -13.47
N GLY A 54 7.69 -15.57 -12.67
CA GLY A 54 8.71 -14.53 -12.52
C GLY A 54 8.31 -13.39 -11.58
N ARG A 55 7.12 -13.42 -10.98
CA ARG A 55 6.64 -12.43 -10.00
C ARG A 55 6.25 -13.05 -8.67
N GLU A 56 6.47 -14.35 -8.48
CA GLU A 56 6.15 -15.09 -7.28
C GLU A 56 6.82 -14.46 -6.06
N GLY A 57 6.14 -14.53 -4.91
CA GLY A 57 6.59 -13.87 -3.68
C GLY A 57 6.29 -12.37 -3.62
N GLY A 58 5.90 -11.76 -4.75
CA GLY A 58 5.45 -10.38 -4.79
C GLY A 58 4.05 -10.18 -4.20
N THR A 59 3.79 -8.95 -3.74
CA THR A 59 2.46 -8.51 -3.29
C THR A 59 2.28 -7.02 -3.59
N TRP A 60 1.05 -6.51 -3.47
CA TRP A 60 0.72 -5.11 -3.73
C TRP A 60 0.15 -4.40 -2.50
N LEU A 61 -0.42 -5.13 -1.54
CA LEU A 61 -0.93 -4.58 -0.29
C LEU A 61 -0.93 -5.68 0.75
N ALA A 62 -0.24 -5.43 1.84
CA ALA A 62 -0.18 -6.35 2.96
C ALA A 62 0.11 -5.62 4.27
N VAL A 63 -0.24 -6.27 5.37
CA VAL A 63 -0.02 -5.80 6.74
C VAL A 63 0.54 -6.94 7.58
N ASN A 64 1.42 -6.62 8.54
CA ASN A 64 1.89 -7.58 9.53
C ASN A 64 1.26 -7.33 10.90
N ARG A 65 1.35 -8.32 11.79
CA ARG A 65 0.79 -8.25 13.15
C ARG A 65 1.43 -7.17 14.04
N ASN A 66 2.61 -6.68 13.67
CA ASN A 66 3.29 -5.59 14.36
C ASN A 66 2.73 -4.20 13.96
N GLY A 67 1.79 -4.15 13.02
CA GLY A 67 1.19 -2.90 12.55
C GLY A 67 2.00 -2.19 11.47
N LYS A 68 2.94 -2.87 10.81
CA LYS A 68 3.52 -2.39 9.56
C LYS A 68 2.59 -2.71 8.41
N LEU A 69 2.34 -1.76 7.54
CA LEU A 69 1.57 -1.91 6.31
C LEU A 69 2.35 -1.34 5.15
N SER A 70 2.26 -1.98 3.99
CA SER A 70 2.84 -1.44 2.77
C SER A 70 1.91 -1.67 1.58
N CYS A 71 1.81 -0.66 0.73
CA CYS A 71 0.98 -0.66 -0.46
C CYS A 71 1.80 -0.17 -1.66
N LEU A 72 1.87 -0.99 -2.71
CA LEU A 72 2.49 -0.66 -3.98
C LEU A 72 1.42 -0.29 -5.01
N LEU A 73 1.54 0.90 -5.58
CA LEU A 73 0.66 1.43 -6.61
C LEU A 73 1.40 1.44 -7.95
N ASN A 74 0.87 0.68 -8.92
CA ASN A 74 1.46 0.59 -10.25
C ASN A 74 1.22 1.87 -11.06
N ILE A 75 2.29 2.46 -11.59
CA ILE A 75 2.21 3.55 -12.56
C ILE A 75 2.33 2.93 -13.95
N TYR A 76 1.33 3.18 -14.81
CA TYR A 76 1.30 2.63 -16.16
C TYR A 76 2.51 3.11 -16.95
N CYS A 77 3.16 2.16 -17.62
CA CYS A 77 4.29 2.38 -18.51
C CYS A 77 4.00 1.59 -19.78
N GLU A 78 3.93 2.28 -20.91
CA GLU A 78 3.57 1.70 -22.21
C GLU A 78 4.60 0.67 -22.70
N GLU A 79 5.88 0.95 -22.46
CA GLU A 79 7.00 0.05 -22.79
C GLU A 79 7.76 -0.32 -21.52
N PRO A 80 7.36 -1.41 -20.82
CA PRO A 80 8.07 -1.85 -19.63
C PRO A 80 9.48 -2.35 -19.99
N ASP A 81 10.50 -1.75 -19.39
CA ASP A 81 11.90 -2.15 -19.54
C ASP A 81 12.16 -3.50 -18.84
N PRO A 82 12.49 -4.57 -19.58
CA PRO A 82 12.69 -5.91 -19.02
C PRO A 82 13.96 -6.03 -18.16
N SER A 83 14.88 -5.04 -18.20
CA SER A 83 16.06 -5.01 -17.33
C SER A 83 15.75 -4.56 -15.91
N LYS A 84 14.55 -3.99 -15.66
CA LYS A 84 14.14 -3.51 -14.35
C LYS A 84 13.76 -4.66 -13.42
N LYS A 85 14.09 -4.50 -12.15
CA LYS A 85 13.70 -5.41 -11.08
C LYS A 85 12.18 -5.40 -10.86
N HIS A 86 11.66 -6.54 -10.41
CA HIS A 86 10.26 -6.65 -10.01
C HIS A 86 9.98 -5.87 -8.73
N ARG A 87 8.82 -5.20 -8.69
CA ARG A 87 8.43 -4.31 -7.58
C ARG A 87 7.58 -4.99 -6.51
N GLY A 88 6.95 -6.13 -6.84
CA GLY A 88 6.07 -6.82 -5.91
C GLY A 88 6.76 -7.22 -4.60
N GLN A 89 8.07 -7.47 -4.67
CA GLN A 89 8.88 -7.85 -3.52
C GLN A 89 9.13 -6.69 -2.55
N LEU A 90 8.98 -5.42 -2.98
CA LEU A 90 9.22 -4.25 -2.13
C LEU A 90 8.28 -4.22 -0.91
N VAL A 91 7.05 -4.69 -1.08
CA VAL A 91 6.06 -4.74 0.00
C VAL A 91 6.44 -5.84 1.01
N SER A 92 6.74 -7.04 0.54
CA SER A 92 7.13 -8.17 1.40
C SER A 92 8.46 -7.93 2.11
N ASP A 93 9.45 -7.32 1.45
CA ASP A 93 10.75 -7.01 2.04
C ASP A 93 10.64 -6.05 3.23
N TYR A 94 9.77 -5.04 3.14
CA TYR A 94 9.48 -4.15 4.26
C TYR A 94 8.83 -4.89 5.43
N LEU A 95 7.84 -5.75 5.15
CA LEU A 95 7.06 -6.43 6.18
C LEU A 95 7.81 -7.57 6.87
N ASN A 96 8.75 -8.20 6.18
CA ASN A 96 9.56 -9.31 6.68
C ASN A 96 10.82 -8.85 7.44
N ASN A 97 11.15 -7.55 7.41
CA ASN A 97 12.32 -7.02 8.10
C ASN A 97 11.91 -6.07 9.24
N ASP A 98 12.03 -6.57 10.46
CA ASP A 98 11.67 -5.80 11.65
C ASP A 98 12.55 -4.55 11.86
N GLN A 99 13.78 -4.55 11.34
CA GLN A 99 14.71 -3.42 11.45
C GLN A 99 14.33 -2.23 10.56
N TYR A 100 13.51 -2.44 9.52
CA TYR A 100 13.10 -1.36 8.63
C TYR A 100 11.99 -0.51 9.25
N THR A 101 12.29 0.75 9.57
CA THR A 101 11.27 1.79 9.76
C THR A 101 10.74 2.28 8.40
N ALA A 102 9.54 2.85 8.37
CA ALA A 102 8.97 3.41 7.14
C ALA A 102 9.90 4.45 6.47
N VAL A 103 10.52 5.33 7.28
CA VAL A 103 11.50 6.31 6.78
C VAL A 103 12.80 5.66 6.28
N SER A 104 13.36 4.69 7.01
CA SER A 104 14.64 4.07 6.61
C SER A 104 14.50 3.28 5.30
N TYR A 105 13.37 2.60 5.12
CA TYR A 105 13.13 1.79 3.93
C TYR A 105 12.83 2.66 2.72
N THR A 106 12.00 3.70 2.87
CA THR A 106 11.78 4.65 1.76
C THR A 106 13.07 5.36 1.33
N ASN A 107 13.96 5.73 2.25
CA ASN A 107 15.29 6.26 1.91
C ASN A 107 16.16 5.24 1.14
N THR A 108 16.08 3.96 1.53
CA THR A 108 16.76 2.88 0.79
C THR A 108 16.23 2.77 -0.63
N LEU A 109 14.90 2.81 -0.79
CA LEU A 109 14.25 2.76 -2.10
C LEU A 109 14.55 3.99 -2.96
N ALA A 110 14.64 5.18 -2.37
CA ALA A 110 15.03 6.40 -3.08
C ALA A 110 16.44 6.29 -3.69
N SER A 111 17.33 5.55 -3.03
CA SER A 111 18.69 5.26 -3.52
C SER A 111 18.72 4.20 -4.63
N LEU A 112 17.74 3.29 -4.65
CA LEU A 112 17.61 2.19 -5.63
C LEU A 112 16.58 2.50 -6.74
N ARG A 113 16.07 3.73 -6.80
CA ARG A 113 14.88 4.10 -7.57
C ARG A 113 14.94 3.76 -9.06
N THR A 114 16.14 3.83 -9.65
CA THR A 114 16.41 3.57 -11.07
C THR A 114 16.39 2.09 -11.43
N ASP A 115 16.45 1.19 -10.45
CA ASP A 115 16.45 -0.25 -10.67
C ASP A 115 15.05 -0.79 -11.01
N PHE A 116 14.01 0.01 -10.80
CA PHE A 116 12.61 -0.40 -10.92
C PHE A 116 11.88 0.42 -11.99
N SER A 117 10.86 -0.16 -12.62
CA SER A 117 9.89 0.59 -13.43
C SER A 117 9.11 1.60 -12.58
N PRO A 118 8.43 2.60 -13.15
CA PRO A 118 7.63 3.59 -12.39
C PRO A 118 6.65 2.99 -11.37
N PHE A 119 6.65 3.48 -10.13
CA PHE A 119 5.75 3.09 -9.05
C PHE A 119 5.60 4.17 -7.99
N THR A 120 4.53 4.06 -7.21
CA THR A 120 4.41 4.73 -5.91
C THR A 120 4.28 3.66 -4.83
N ILE A 121 4.99 3.82 -3.71
CA ILE A 121 4.86 2.96 -2.53
C ILE A 121 4.46 3.79 -1.33
N VAL A 122 3.52 3.28 -0.54
CA VAL A 122 3.09 3.86 0.73
C VAL A 122 3.42 2.86 1.84
N LEU A 123 4.22 3.28 2.80
CA LEU A 123 4.58 2.52 4.00
C LEU A 123 3.92 3.18 5.21
N MET A 124 3.26 2.39 6.04
CA MET A 124 2.68 2.85 7.31
C MET A 124 3.26 2.03 8.44
N ASP A 125 3.62 2.70 9.53
CA ASP A 125 3.98 2.07 10.78
C ASP A 125 3.05 2.58 11.88
N LEU A 126 2.10 1.72 12.28
CA LEU A 126 1.14 2.06 13.32
C LEU A 126 1.81 2.21 14.70
N SER A 127 3.03 1.73 14.91
CA SER A 127 3.72 1.94 16.19
C SER A 127 4.29 3.36 16.31
N SER A 128 4.83 3.92 15.22
CA SER A 128 5.37 5.28 15.19
C SER A 128 4.35 6.34 14.76
N ASN A 129 3.16 5.94 14.29
CA ASN A 129 2.16 6.82 13.68
C ASN A 129 2.64 7.56 12.43
N GLU A 130 3.56 6.94 11.70
CA GLU A 130 4.16 7.55 10.51
C GLU A 130 3.66 6.88 9.24
N VAL A 131 3.38 7.70 8.23
CA VAL A 131 3.03 7.25 6.88
C VAL A 131 4.00 7.89 5.90
N TYR A 132 4.78 7.08 5.20
CA TYR A 132 5.72 7.55 4.19
C TYR A 132 5.30 7.14 2.78
N CYS A 133 5.50 8.04 1.84
CA CYS A 133 5.22 7.83 0.43
C CYS A 133 6.47 8.11 -0.41
N LEU A 134 6.74 7.26 -1.40
CA LEU A 134 7.79 7.50 -2.39
C LEU A 134 7.24 7.16 -3.78
N SER A 135 7.42 8.07 -4.74
CA SER A 135 7.19 7.81 -6.16
C SER A 135 8.52 7.88 -6.90
N ASN A 136 8.91 6.86 -7.67
CA ASN A 136 10.20 6.87 -8.39
C ASN A 136 10.12 7.51 -9.80
N THR A 137 9.06 8.27 -10.11
CA THR A 137 8.85 8.90 -11.43
C THR A 137 9.63 10.18 -11.63
N GLU A 138 9.98 10.88 -10.57
CA GLU A 138 10.71 12.14 -10.63
C GLU A 138 12.18 11.92 -10.22
N ASP A 139 13.09 12.51 -10.99
CA ASP A 139 14.51 12.54 -10.65
C ASP A 139 14.69 13.28 -9.32
N ASN A 140 15.26 12.60 -8.33
CA ASN A 140 15.43 13.08 -6.94
C ASN A 140 14.13 13.22 -6.14
N SER A 141 13.13 12.40 -6.46
CA SER A 141 12.00 12.17 -5.56
C SER A 141 12.47 11.72 -4.18
N GLU A 142 12.30 12.60 -3.20
CA GLU A 142 12.56 12.30 -1.80
C GLU A 142 11.34 11.63 -1.16
N PRO A 143 11.53 10.74 -0.17
CA PRO A 143 10.44 10.23 0.63
C PRO A 143 9.63 11.35 1.30
N GLN A 144 8.31 11.28 1.17
CA GLN A 144 7.38 12.25 1.73
C GLN A 144 6.69 11.66 2.95
N LEU A 145 6.77 12.37 4.08
CA LEU A 145 5.88 12.12 5.22
C LEU A 145 4.48 12.62 4.86
N LEU A 146 3.50 11.74 4.98
CA LEU A 146 2.10 12.06 4.74
C LEU A 146 1.43 12.38 6.08
N GLU A 147 0.73 13.51 6.11
CA GLU A 147 -0.18 13.83 7.21
C GLU A 147 -1.35 12.84 7.24
N PRO A 148 -1.99 12.67 8.42
CA PRO A 148 -3.29 12.02 8.54
C PRO A 148 -4.29 12.54 7.49
N ASP A 149 -5.14 11.65 6.99
CA ASP A 149 -6.29 11.95 6.09
C ASP A 149 -5.95 12.30 4.64
N ILE A 150 -4.75 11.93 4.18
CA ILE A 150 -4.34 12.12 2.80
C ILE A 150 -4.84 10.98 1.88
N MET A 151 -5.35 11.36 0.71
CA MET A 151 -5.63 10.45 -0.40
C MET A 151 -4.41 10.38 -1.33
N THR A 152 -3.92 9.18 -1.66
CA THR A 152 -2.83 9.00 -2.63
C THR A 152 -3.36 8.48 -3.98
N ARG A 153 -3.00 9.17 -5.06
CA ARG A 153 -3.36 8.81 -6.43
C ARG A 153 -2.10 8.74 -7.29
N ASN A 154 -2.06 7.82 -8.24
CA ASN A 154 -0.95 7.66 -9.20
C ASN A 154 -0.90 8.73 -10.32
N THR A 155 -1.44 9.93 -10.09
CA THR A 155 -1.49 10.95 -11.16
C THR A 155 -0.15 11.66 -11.30
N PRO A 156 0.39 11.82 -12.53
CA PRO A 156 1.70 12.43 -12.79
C PRO A 156 1.75 13.96 -12.60
N ARG A 157 0.83 14.55 -11.83
CA ARG A 157 0.85 15.98 -11.50
C ARG A 157 0.45 16.19 -10.05
N ASN A 158 1.39 16.79 -9.31
CA ASN A 158 1.23 17.57 -8.10
C ASN A 158 0.25 17.01 -7.06
N PHE A 159 0.82 16.56 -5.94
CA PHE A 159 0.17 16.72 -4.64
C PHE A 159 -0.28 18.18 -4.51
N HIS A 160 -1.56 18.45 -4.76
CA HIS A 160 -2.13 19.76 -4.52
C HIS A 160 -2.90 19.69 -3.19
N PRO A 161 -2.39 20.30 -2.10
CA PRO A 161 -3.07 20.30 -0.80
C PRO A 161 -4.44 21.01 -0.82
N SER A 162 -4.79 21.65 -1.93
CA SER A 162 -6.08 22.31 -2.14
C SER A 162 -7.13 21.46 -2.88
N SER A 163 -6.82 20.21 -3.24
CA SER A 163 -7.85 19.30 -3.73
C SER A 163 -8.63 18.87 -2.50
N GLN A 164 -9.77 19.53 -2.23
CA GLN A 164 -10.68 19.06 -1.18
C GLN A 164 -10.83 17.54 -1.38
N PRO A 165 -10.58 16.73 -0.34
CA PRO A 165 -10.86 15.32 -0.45
C PRO A 165 -12.32 15.23 -0.88
N PHE A 166 -12.59 14.48 -1.95
CA PHE A 166 -13.94 13.99 -2.15
C PHE A 166 -14.24 13.19 -0.87
N LEU A 167 -14.90 13.85 0.08
CA LEU A 167 -15.49 13.25 1.26
C LEU A 167 -16.56 12.31 0.72
N ILE A 168 -16.15 11.09 0.36
CA ILE A 168 -17.08 9.99 0.31
C ILE A 168 -17.59 9.90 1.74
N SER A 169 -18.83 10.31 1.97
CA SER A 169 -19.49 10.13 3.26
C SER A 169 -19.60 8.62 3.50
N ILE A 170 -18.68 8.08 4.29
CA ILE A 170 -18.67 6.66 4.70
C ILE A 170 -19.71 6.47 5.81
N SER A 171 -20.97 6.76 5.50
CA SER A 171 -22.09 6.63 6.44
C SER A 171 -22.65 5.20 6.54
N LYS A 172 -22.01 4.20 5.88
CA LYS A 172 -22.52 2.82 5.78
C LYS A 172 -21.47 1.71 5.92
N MET A 173 -20.40 1.88 6.70
CA MET A 173 -19.60 0.73 7.12
C MET A 173 -20.28 0.04 8.32
N LYS A 174 -20.84 -1.15 8.10
CA LYS A 174 -21.38 -1.98 9.19
C LYS A 174 -20.24 -2.69 9.91
N ARG A 175 -20.30 -2.71 11.23
CA ARG A 175 -19.47 -3.53 12.11
C ARG A 175 -19.78 -5.00 11.84
N ASN A 176 -18.78 -5.80 11.47
CA ASN A 176 -18.93 -7.25 11.52
C ASN A 176 -18.78 -7.65 13.01
N GLU A 177 -19.78 -8.28 13.60
CA GLU A 177 -19.88 -8.49 15.05
C GLU A 177 -18.85 -9.49 15.60
N GLU A 178 -18.07 -10.14 14.74
CA GLU A 178 -17.14 -11.22 15.10
C GLU A 178 -15.67 -10.80 15.25
N ASP A 179 -15.27 -9.58 14.82
CA ASP A 179 -13.89 -9.11 14.95
C ASP A 179 -13.71 -8.24 16.20
N GLN A 180 -13.05 -8.78 17.24
CA GLN A 180 -12.71 -8.06 18.48
C GLN A 180 -11.32 -7.37 18.44
N GLY A 181 -10.83 -6.98 17.26
CA GLY A 181 -9.57 -6.24 17.10
C GLY A 181 -9.75 -4.87 16.42
N PRO A 182 -8.91 -3.85 16.71
CA PRO A 182 -9.10 -2.48 16.24
C PRO A 182 -8.69 -2.21 14.76
N ILE A 183 -8.55 -3.24 13.92
CA ILE A 183 -8.13 -3.11 12.52
C ILE A 183 -9.19 -3.72 11.62
N LEU A 184 -9.99 -2.88 10.97
CA LEU A 184 -10.95 -3.29 9.95
C LEU A 184 -10.42 -2.90 8.57
N CYS A 185 -9.84 -3.88 7.87
CA CYS A 185 -9.40 -3.72 6.49
C CYS A 185 -10.57 -4.01 5.53
N TYR A 186 -11.19 -2.99 4.94
CA TYR A 186 -12.13 -3.18 3.84
C TYR A 186 -11.39 -3.30 2.51
N TRP A 187 -11.44 -4.49 1.91
CA TRP A 187 -11.03 -4.71 0.53
C TRP A 187 -12.27 -4.80 -0.36
N LEU A 188 -12.56 -3.75 -1.12
CA LEU A 188 -13.52 -3.83 -2.21
C LEU A 188 -12.77 -4.30 -3.46
N MET A 189 -12.70 -5.62 -3.66
CA MET A 189 -12.56 -6.17 -5.00
C MET A 189 -13.96 -6.25 -5.60
N GLU A 190 -14.39 -5.20 -6.32
CA GLU A 190 -15.46 -5.40 -7.30
C GLU A 190 -14.87 -6.25 -8.43
N THR A 191 -15.05 -7.57 -8.31
CA THR A 191 -15.03 -8.45 -9.47
C THR A 191 -16.30 -8.14 -10.26
N ALA A 192 -16.18 -7.26 -11.27
CA ALA A 192 -17.21 -7.17 -12.29
C ALA A 192 -17.25 -8.52 -13.03
N LYS A 193 -18.47 -9.05 -13.15
CA LYS A 193 -18.83 -10.38 -13.67
C LYS A 193 -18.18 -10.76 -14.99
#